data_AF-A0A4W3GXE1-F1
#
_entry.id   AF-A0A4W3GXE1-F1
#
_cell.length_a   1.000
_cell.length_b   1.000
_cell.length_c   1.000
_cell.angle_alpha   90.00
_cell.angle_beta   90.00
_cell.angle_gamma   90.00
#
_symmetry.space_group_name_H-M   'P 1'
#
loop_
_entity.id
_entity.type
_entity.pdbx_description
1 polymer ?
#
loop_
_entity_poly.entity_id
_entity_poly.type
_entity_poly.pdbx_seq_one_letter_code
_entity_poly.pdbx_strand_id
1 'polypeptide(L)'
;MEEFKALLRKYKKVIQRYYVQYLSGFDAVVLNDNIQNLTVCPEEESVIMSSFVTTLTSLSLKQGDEQFDFQGLRLDWFRLQAYTSVAKSTLSLREHPEIAKMMNTVIFHTNMLDQVERLLQEVSDLTTICFYPRTFEKLFAQNAEDFTQLRYLIAFPMVCAQFLNCIHPMCPEEFPHMQNRGVGMCKNFLDEISRLTSVCIIELCFEQRNLSEQVNTHIH
;
A
#
# COMPACT_ATOMS: atom_id res chain seq x y z
N MET A 1 9.69 -2.74 4.40
CA MET A 1 8.32 -2.28 4.06
C MET A 1 8.30 -0.90 3.44
N GLU A 2 8.95 0.11 4.03
CA GLU A 2 8.93 1.48 3.49
C GLU A 2 9.56 1.61 2.08
N GLU A 3 10.66 0.89 1.80
CA GLU A 3 11.24 0.86 0.44
C GLU A 3 10.26 0.29 -0.60
N PHE A 4 9.52 -0.77 -0.24
CA PHE A 4 8.52 -1.37 -1.11
C PHE A 4 7.36 -0.40 -1.41
N LYS A 5 6.87 0.32 -0.40
CA LYS A 5 5.88 1.40 -0.58
C LYS A 5 6.40 2.49 -1.52
N ALA A 6 7.65 2.91 -1.34
CA ALA A 6 8.29 3.91 -2.19
C ALA A 6 8.44 3.45 -3.65
N LEU A 7 8.83 2.19 -3.87
CA LEU A 7 8.92 1.60 -5.21
C LEU A 7 7.55 1.53 -5.89
N LEU A 8 6.51 1.06 -5.20
CA LEU A 8 5.16 0.99 -5.76
C LEU A 8 4.64 2.38 -6.17
N ARG A 9 4.85 3.40 -5.32
CA ARG A 9 4.52 4.80 -5.64
C ARG A 9 5.28 5.30 -6.85
N LYS A 10 6.60 5.10 -6.87
CA LYS A 10 7.48 5.55 -7.95
C LYS A 10 7.13 4.90 -9.29
N TYR A 11 6.82 3.61 -9.27
CA TYR A 11 6.54 2.82 -10.47
C TYR A 11 5.04 2.59 -10.71
N LYS A 12 4.16 3.37 -10.08
CA LYS A 12 2.69 3.27 -10.22
C LYS A 12 2.24 3.20 -11.68
N LYS A 13 2.80 4.04 -12.55
CA LYS A 13 2.45 4.06 -13.99
C LYS A 13 2.82 2.77 -14.72
N VAL A 14 3.89 2.10 -14.30
CA VAL A 14 4.30 0.80 -14.88
C VAL A 14 3.27 -0.27 -14.51
N ILE A 15 2.87 -0.29 -13.24
CA ILE A 15 1.84 -1.19 -12.71
C ILE A 15 0.51 -0.95 -13.42
N GLN A 16 0.08 0.30 -13.50
CA GLN A 16 -1.15 0.68 -14.18
C GLN A 16 -1.16 0.25 -15.64
N ARG A 17 -0.07 0.52 -16.37
CA ARG A 17 0.04 0.11 -17.79
C ARG A 17 -0.08 -1.39 -17.97
N TYR A 18 0.56 -2.17 -17.11
CA TYR A 18 0.48 -3.63 -17.14
C TYR A 18 -0.96 -4.10 -16.93
N TYR A 19 -1.63 -3.65 -15.87
CA TYR A 19 -2.98 -4.11 -15.56
C TYR A 19 -4.05 -3.57 -16.50
N VAL A 20 -3.88 -2.39 -17.10
CA VAL A 20 -4.77 -1.93 -18.19
C VAL A 20 -4.73 -2.90 -19.36
N GLN A 21 -3.54 -3.32 -19.79
CA GLN A 21 -3.39 -4.29 -20.90
C GLN A 21 -3.94 -5.67 -20.53
N TYR A 22 -3.72 -6.09 -19.27
CA TYR A 22 -4.23 -7.36 -18.78
C TYR A 22 -5.76 -7.38 -18.77
N LEU A 23 -6.37 -6.31 -18.24
CA LEU A 23 -7.81 -6.17 -18.09
C LEU A 23 -8.53 -6.07 -19.45
N SER A 24 -8.07 -5.20 -20.36
CA SER A 24 -8.73 -5.04 -21.66
C SER A 24 -8.42 -6.15 -22.66
N GLY A 25 -7.28 -6.82 -22.51
CA GLY A 25 -6.85 -7.89 -23.40
C GLY A 25 -7.29 -9.27 -22.95
N PHE A 26 -6.78 -9.74 -21.81
CA PHE A 26 -7.00 -11.11 -21.36
C PHE A 26 -8.29 -11.24 -20.55
N ASP A 27 -8.44 -10.46 -19.47
CA ASP A 27 -9.56 -10.64 -18.55
C ASP A 27 -10.90 -10.40 -19.22
N ALA A 28 -11.01 -9.34 -20.03
CA ALA A 28 -12.23 -9.03 -20.77
C ALA A 28 -12.67 -10.18 -21.69
N VAL A 29 -11.74 -10.80 -22.41
CA VAL A 29 -12.04 -11.89 -23.35
C VAL A 29 -12.48 -13.13 -22.59
N VAL A 30 -11.70 -13.55 -21.61
CA VAL A 30 -11.99 -14.78 -20.85
C VAL A 30 -13.28 -14.62 -20.03
N LEU A 31 -13.53 -13.43 -19.47
CA LEU A 31 -14.77 -13.14 -18.74
C LEU A 31 -15.98 -13.20 -19.68
N ASN A 32 -15.88 -12.57 -20.86
CA ASN A 32 -16.95 -12.62 -21.85
C ASN A 32 -17.26 -14.07 -22.28
N ASP A 33 -16.23 -14.86 -22.59
CA ASP A 33 -16.41 -16.26 -22.99
C ASP A 33 -17.11 -17.09 -21.89
N ASN A 34 -16.79 -16.86 -20.62
CA ASN A 34 -17.43 -17.55 -19.51
C ASN A 34 -18.88 -17.11 -19.30
N ILE A 35 -19.19 -15.82 -19.47
CA ILE A 35 -20.56 -15.30 -19.39
C ILE A 35 -21.43 -15.88 -20.51
N GLN A 36 -20.92 -15.94 -21.75
CA GLN A 36 -21.66 -16.49 -22.90
C GLN A 36 -21.96 -17.99 -22.76
N ASN A 37 -21.16 -18.72 -21.95
CA ASN A 37 -21.37 -20.14 -21.68
C ASN A 37 -22.41 -20.41 -20.57
N LEU A 38 -22.96 -19.37 -19.94
CA LEU A 38 -24.03 -19.54 -18.95
C LEU A 38 -25.35 -19.89 -19.65
N THR A 39 -25.96 -21.01 -19.26
CA THR A 39 -27.22 -21.48 -19.84
C THR A 39 -28.44 -20.69 -19.35
N VAL A 40 -28.37 -20.16 -18.13
CA VAL A 40 -29.45 -19.39 -17.50
C VAL A 40 -28.81 -18.22 -16.74
N CYS A 41 -29.20 -17.00 -17.10
CA CYS A 41 -28.79 -15.77 -16.41
C CYS A 41 -29.98 -14.81 -16.43
N PRO A 42 -30.50 -14.38 -15.27
CA PRO A 42 -31.58 -13.38 -15.25
C PRO A 42 -31.08 -12.01 -15.71
N GLU A 43 -32.03 -11.12 -16.02
CA GLU A 43 -31.74 -9.83 -16.65
C GLU A 43 -30.80 -8.96 -15.79
N GLU A 44 -31.04 -8.86 -14.48
CA GLU A 44 -30.24 -8.03 -13.58
C GLU A 44 -28.77 -8.48 -13.53
N GLU A 45 -28.53 -9.78 -13.34
CA GLU A 45 -27.18 -10.37 -13.35
C GLU A 45 -26.51 -10.22 -14.72
N SER A 46 -27.27 -10.41 -15.80
CA SER A 46 -26.77 -10.26 -17.16
C SER A 46 -26.33 -8.82 -17.46
N VAL A 47 -27.08 -7.82 -16.98
CA VAL A 47 -26.72 -6.40 -17.11
C VAL A 47 -25.43 -6.10 -16.37
N ILE A 48 -25.27 -6.60 -15.14
CA ILE A 48 -24.04 -6.43 -14.34
C ILE A 48 -22.85 -7.11 -15.02
N MET A 49 -22.99 -8.36 -15.44
CA MET A 49 -21.92 -9.10 -16.11
C MET A 49 -21.49 -8.44 -17.43
N SER A 50 -22.45 -7.96 -18.21
CA SER A 50 -22.17 -7.25 -19.47
C SER A 50 -21.50 -5.89 -19.23
N SER A 51 -21.86 -5.20 -18.13
CA SER A 51 -21.20 -3.95 -17.75
C SER A 51 -19.73 -4.18 -17.40
N PHE A 52 -19.38 -5.28 -16.73
CA PHE A 52 -17.98 -5.64 -16.48
C PHE A 52 -17.19 -5.74 -17.77
N VAL A 53 -17.64 -6.56 -18.73
CA VAL A 53 -16.96 -6.73 -20.03
C VAL A 53 -16.81 -5.40 -20.75
N THR A 54 -17.87 -4.58 -20.76
CA THR A 54 -17.86 -3.25 -21.39
C THR A 54 -16.83 -2.33 -20.72
N THR A 55 -16.80 -2.28 -19.39
CA THR A 55 -15.81 -1.50 -18.65
C THR A 55 -14.40 -1.96 -18.96
N LEU A 56 -14.12 -3.27 -18.92
CA LEU A 56 -12.77 -3.80 -19.15
C LEU A 56 -12.30 -3.57 -20.59
N THR A 57 -13.14 -3.83 -21.59
CA THR A 57 -12.80 -3.63 -23.01
C THR A 57 -12.60 -2.16 -23.37
N SER A 58 -13.27 -1.24 -22.67
CA SER A 58 -13.10 0.21 -22.89
C SER A 58 -11.78 0.78 -22.36
N LEU A 59 -11.04 0.01 -21.56
CA LEU A 59 -9.76 0.46 -21.01
C LEU A 59 -8.71 0.60 -22.12
N SER A 60 -8.10 1.76 -22.17
CA SER A 60 -7.06 2.09 -23.14
C SER A 60 -5.94 2.86 -22.46
N LEU A 61 -4.74 2.77 -23.02
CA LEU A 61 -3.60 3.57 -22.57
C LEU A 61 -3.73 4.97 -23.18
N LYS A 62 -4.53 5.85 -22.55
CA LYS A 62 -4.60 7.25 -23.00
C LYS A 62 -3.30 7.98 -22.67
N GLN A 63 -2.94 8.95 -23.52
CA GLN A 63 -1.84 9.87 -23.24
C GLN A 63 -2.30 10.87 -22.17
N GLY A 64 -2.03 10.58 -20.89
CA GLY A 64 -2.36 11.47 -19.77
C GLY A 64 -2.33 10.78 -18.41
N ASP A 65 -2.50 11.55 -17.33
CA ASP A 65 -2.83 11.00 -16.01
C ASP A 65 -4.33 10.67 -15.99
N GLU A 66 -4.69 9.50 -16.50
CA GLU A 66 -6.05 8.98 -16.39
C GLU A 66 -6.32 8.58 -14.93
N GLN A 67 -7.33 9.21 -14.33
CA GLN A 67 -7.85 8.78 -13.03
C GLN A 67 -8.85 7.66 -13.28
N PHE A 68 -8.45 6.45 -12.90
CA PHE A 68 -9.33 5.30 -12.89
C PHE A 68 -10.21 5.31 -11.64
N ASP A 69 -11.47 4.90 -11.79
CA ASP A 69 -12.37 4.62 -10.68
C ASP A 69 -13.17 3.36 -10.98
N PHE A 70 -12.90 2.29 -10.23
CA PHE A 70 -13.59 1.01 -10.32
C PHE A 70 -14.42 0.71 -9.07
N GLN A 71 -14.75 1.71 -8.25
CA GLN A 71 -15.58 1.49 -7.06
C GLN A 71 -16.95 0.92 -7.43
N GLY A 72 -17.56 1.43 -8.52
CA GLY A 72 -18.82 0.91 -9.05
C GLY A 72 -18.72 -0.58 -9.42
N LEU A 73 -17.74 -0.94 -10.27
CA LEU A 73 -17.50 -2.32 -10.70
C LEU A 73 -17.29 -3.27 -9.51
N ARG A 74 -16.47 -2.86 -8.52
CA ARG A 74 -16.24 -3.68 -7.32
C ARG A 74 -17.48 -3.86 -6.47
N LEU A 75 -18.30 -2.83 -6.35
CA LEU A 75 -19.55 -2.90 -5.59
C LEU A 75 -20.60 -3.75 -6.34
N ASP A 76 -20.64 -3.67 -7.66
CA ASP A 76 -21.50 -4.52 -8.49
C ASP A 76 -21.08 -5.99 -8.44
N TRP A 77 -19.78 -6.29 -8.39
CA TRP A 77 -19.33 -7.65 -8.10
C TRP A 77 -19.80 -8.13 -6.74
N PHE A 78 -19.79 -7.27 -5.73
CA PHE A 78 -20.29 -7.61 -4.41
C PHE A 78 -21.81 -7.83 -4.40
N ARG A 79 -22.58 -7.03 -5.14
CA ARG A 79 -24.03 -7.23 -5.36
C ARG A 79 -24.30 -8.56 -6.06
N LEU A 80 -23.56 -8.86 -7.13
CA LEU A 80 -23.70 -10.10 -7.89
C LEU A 80 -23.43 -11.32 -7.02
N GLN A 81 -22.40 -11.28 -6.16
CA GLN A 81 -22.17 -12.33 -5.16
C GLN A 81 -23.38 -12.51 -4.24
N ALA A 82 -24.02 -11.44 -3.78
CA ALA A 82 -25.20 -11.53 -2.94
C ALA A 82 -26.40 -12.14 -3.69
N TYR A 83 -26.64 -11.73 -4.94
CA TYR A 83 -27.75 -12.27 -5.76
C TYR A 83 -27.58 -13.76 -6.08
N THR A 84 -26.35 -14.19 -6.31
CA THR A 84 -26.03 -15.55 -6.79
C THR A 84 -25.63 -16.54 -5.69
N SER A 85 -25.59 -16.11 -4.42
CA SER A 85 -25.21 -16.95 -3.28
C SER A 85 -26.37 -17.29 -2.33
N VAL A 86 -27.59 -16.85 -2.63
CA VAL A 86 -28.79 -17.22 -1.86
C VAL A 86 -29.31 -18.60 -2.29
N ALA A 87 -29.94 -19.33 -1.36
CA ALA A 87 -30.27 -20.76 -1.55
C ALA A 87 -31.22 -21.08 -2.73
N LYS A 88 -31.94 -20.10 -3.27
CA LYS A 88 -32.87 -20.25 -4.39
C LYS A 88 -32.54 -19.30 -5.55
N SER A 89 -31.27 -18.90 -5.69
CA SER A 89 -30.86 -18.09 -6.83
C SER A 89 -31.01 -18.91 -8.12
N THR A 90 -31.48 -18.25 -9.16
CA THR A 90 -31.62 -18.81 -10.52
C THR A 90 -30.27 -19.04 -11.18
N LEU A 91 -29.30 -18.17 -10.89
CA LEU A 91 -27.89 -18.35 -11.18
C LEU A 91 -27.14 -18.59 -9.86
N SER A 92 -26.51 -19.75 -9.69
CA SER A 92 -25.75 -20.06 -8.47
C SER A 92 -24.25 -19.95 -8.70
N LEU A 93 -23.58 -19.06 -7.96
CA LEU A 93 -22.13 -18.93 -8.04
C LEU A 93 -21.39 -20.19 -7.58
N ARG A 94 -22.04 -21.01 -6.73
CA ARG A 94 -21.53 -22.31 -6.29
C ARG A 94 -21.37 -23.29 -7.46
N GLU A 95 -22.24 -23.20 -8.45
CA GLU A 95 -22.20 -24.04 -9.66
C GLU A 95 -21.20 -23.50 -10.70
N HIS A 96 -20.81 -22.23 -10.57
CA HIS A 96 -19.88 -21.54 -11.48
C HIS A 96 -18.65 -20.96 -10.73
N PRO A 97 -17.83 -21.80 -10.07
CA PRO A 97 -16.69 -21.33 -9.27
C PRO A 97 -15.61 -20.62 -10.10
N GLU A 98 -15.50 -20.92 -11.40
CA GLU A 98 -14.52 -20.29 -12.28
C GLU A 98 -14.82 -18.80 -12.51
N ILE A 99 -16.10 -18.41 -12.60
CA ILE A 99 -16.50 -17.00 -12.68
C ILE A 99 -16.11 -16.27 -11.39
N ALA A 100 -16.31 -16.89 -10.23
CA ALA A 100 -15.93 -16.29 -8.95
C ALA A 100 -14.42 -16.06 -8.84
N LYS A 101 -13.62 -17.07 -9.19
CA LYS A 101 -12.14 -16.97 -9.17
C LYS A 101 -11.65 -15.89 -10.13
N MET A 102 -12.22 -15.86 -11.33
CA MET A 102 -11.85 -14.89 -12.35
C MET A 102 -12.24 -13.48 -11.93
N MET A 103 -13.46 -13.26 -11.45
CA MET A 103 -13.88 -11.96 -10.95
C MET A 103 -13.01 -11.51 -9.78
N ASN A 104 -12.67 -12.37 -8.83
CA ASN A 104 -11.74 -12.00 -7.74
C ASN A 104 -10.36 -11.58 -8.27
N THR A 105 -9.89 -12.20 -9.35
CA THR A 105 -8.65 -11.81 -10.04
C THR A 105 -8.79 -10.45 -10.73
N VAL A 106 -9.90 -10.22 -11.45
CA VAL A 106 -10.25 -8.92 -12.05
C VAL A 106 -10.33 -7.82 -11.00
N ILE A 107 -10.92 -8.09 -9.84
CA ILE A 107 -11.02 -7.12 -8.74
C ILE A 107 -9.64 -6.76 -8.21
N PHE A 108 -8.75 -7.75 -8.07
CA PHE A 108 -7.35 -7.48 -7.72
C PHE A 108 -6.66 -6.62 -8.79
N HIS A 109 -6.81 -6.94 -10.07
CA HIS A 109 -6.24 -6.16 -11.17
C HIS A 109 -6.78 -4.72 -11.22
N THR A 110 -8.07 -4.51 -11.00
CA THR A 110 -8.65 -3.15 -10.93
C THR A 110 -8.11 -2.37 -9.73
N ASN A 111 -7.92 -3.00 -8.57
CA ASN A 111 -7.29 -2.34 -7.42
C ASN A 111 -5.86 -1.88 -7.72
N MET A 112 -5.13 -2.57 -8.59
CA MET A 112 -3.79 -2.16 -9.03
C MET A 112 -3.82 -0.88 -9.90
N LEU A 113 -5.01 -0.47 -10.38
CA LEU A 113 -5.18 0.75 -11.15
C LEU A 113 -5.51 1.97 -10.28
N ASP A 114 -6.43 1.82 -9.33
CA ASP A 114 -7.00 2.95 -8.56
C ASP A 114 -6.87 2.85 -7.03
N GLN A 115 -6.57 1.69 -6.47
CA GLN A 115 -6.55 1.44 -5.01
C GLN A 115 -5.18 0.99 -4.48
N VAL A 116 -4.07 1.19 -5.22
CA VAL A 116 -2.72 0.76 -4.79
C VAL A 116 -2.33 1.34 -3.42
N GLU A 117 -2.63 2.61 -3.14
CA GLU A 117 -2.33 3.23 -1.84
C GLU A 117 -3.15 2.60 -0.71
N ARG A 118 -4.44 2.33 -0.97
CA ARG A 118 -5.31 1.67 0.00
C ARG A 118 -4.82 0.23 0.28
N LEU A 119 -4.48 -0.53 -0.75
CA LEU A 119 -3.94 -1.88 -0.57
C LEU A 119 -2.62 -1.85 0.20
N LEU A 120 -1.74 -0.88 -0.09
CA LEU A 120 -0.52 -0.66 0.68
C LEU A 120 -0.83 -0.43 2.15
N GLN A 121 -1.81 0.42 2.46
CA GLN A 121 -2.26 0.61 3.82
C GLN A 121 -2.77 -0.70 4.42
N GLU A 122 -3.69 -1.42 3.77
CA GLU A 122 -4.26 -2.68 4.29
C GLU A 122 -3.19 -3.76 4.62
N VAL A 123 -2.13 -3.89 3.81
CA VAL A 123 -1.11 -4.95 4.00
C VAL A 123 0.11 -4.52 4.81
N SER A 124 0.27 -3.23 5.09
CA SER A 124 1.50 -2.72 5.71
C SER A 124 1.31 -1.55 6.67
N ASP A 125 0.08 -1.39 7.17
CA ASP A 125 -0.25 -0.46 8.23
C ASP A 125 0.43 -0.90 9.54
N LEU A 126 1.24 0.00 10.10
CA LEU A 126 1.85 -0.18 11.41
C LEU A 126 1.25 0.77 12.45
N THR A 127 0.10 1.37 12.15
CA THR A 127 -0.48 2.43 12.97
C THR A 127 -0.81 1.99 14.38
N THR A 128 -1.07 0.70 14.60
CA THR A 128 -1.24 0.13 15.95
C THR A 128 -0.10 0.53 16.91
N ILE A 129 1.11 0.76 16.41
CA ILE A 129 2.26 1.21 17.21
C ILE A 129 2.02 2.56 17.90
N CYS A 130 1.11 3.41 17.38
CA CYS A 130 0.79 4.72 17.96
C CYS A 130 0.16 4.62 19.36
N PHE A 131 -0.42 3.46 19.70
CA PHE A 131 -0.97 3.15 21.01
C PHE A 131 0.07 2.57 21.98
N TYR A 132 1.27 2.24 21.49
CA TYR A 132 2.39 1.70 22.26
C TYR A 132 3.66 2.57 22.14
N PRO A 133 3.58 3.89 22.44
CA PRO A 133 4.68 4.82 22.18
C PRO A 133 5.96 4.44 22.95
N ARG A 134 5.84 3.98 24.19
CA ARG A 134 7.00 3.51 24.99
C ARG A 134 7.72 2.32 24.37
N THR A 135 6.95 1.37 23.80
CA THR A 135 7.52 0.21 23.10
C THR A 135 8.23 0.67 21.84
N PHE A 136 7.65 1.63 21.13
CA PHE A 136 8.23 2.17 19.90
C PHE A 136 9.55 2.92 20.15
N GLU A 137 9.57 3.78 21.17
CA GLU A 137 10.77 4.49 21.62
C GLU A 137 11.86 3.52 22.10
N LYS A 138 11.48 2.49 22.87
CA LYS A 138 12.42 1.45 23.30
C LYS A 138 13.01 0.69 22.12
N LEU A 139 12.19 0.33 21.13
CA LEU A 139 12.66 -0.35 19.93
C LEU A 139 13.64 0.55 19.16
N PHE A 140 13.35 1.85 19.04
CA PHE A 140 14.27 2.81 18.44
C PHE A 140 15.61 2.84 19.18
N ALA A 141 15.60 2.99 20.50
CA ALA A 141 16.81 3.04 21.32
C ALA A 141 17.67 1.79 21.15
N GLN A 142 17.06 0.60 21.15
CA GLN A 142 17.76 -0.67 20.92
C GLN A 142 18.41 -0.74 19.53
N ASN A 143 17.74 -0.22 18.49
CA ASN A 143 18.28 -0.19 17.13
C ASN A 143 19.37 0.90 16.97
N ALA A 144 19.32 1.96 17.77
CA ALA A 144 20.34 3.01 17.79
C ALA A 144 21.65 2.54 18.43
N GLU A 145 21.61 1.54 19.30
CA GLU A 145 22.80 0.92 19.92
C GLU A 145 23.44 -0.16 19.04
N ASP A 146 22.69 -0.75 18.10
CA ASP A 146 23.18 -1.79 17.19
C ASP A 146 23.67 -1.21 15.85
N PHE A 147 24.98 -1.29 15.62
CA PHE A 147 25.64 -0.82 14.39
C PHE A 147 25.00 -1.36 13.10
N THR A 148 24.53 -2.61 13.12
CA THR A 148 23.91 -3.25 11.94
C THR A 148 22.53 -2.69 11.61
N GLN A 149 21.87 -2.08 12.59
CA GLN A 149 20.53 -1.51 12.48
C GLN A 149 20.53 0.00 12.20
N LEU A 150 21.63 0.71 12.45
CA LEU A 150 21.74 2.16 12.26
C LEU A 150 21.20 2.65 10.91
N ARG A 151 21.50 1.92 9.83
CA ARG A 151 21.04 2.25 8.46
C ARG A 151 19.52 2.27 8.30
N TYR A 152 18.78 1.66 9.21
CA TYR A 152 17.33 1.53 9.16
C TYR A 152 16.59 2.48 10.10
N LEU A 153 17.29 3.29 10.90
CA LEU A 153 16.65 4.19 11.87
C LEU A 153 15.64 5.17 11.23
N ILE A 154 15.84 5.55 9.97
CA ILE A 154 14.91 6.41 9.23
C ILE A 154 13.49 5.82 9.11
N ALA A 155 13.35 4.49 9.23
CA ALA A 155 12.04 3.84 9.20
C ALA A 155 11.13 4.28 10.35
N PHE A 156 11.68 4.64 11.51
CA PHE A 156 10.89 5.04 12.68
C PHE A 156 10.14 6.37 12.45
N PRO A 157 10.80 7.47 12.03
CA PRO A 157 10.12 8.68 11.56
C PRO A 157 9.10 8.42 10.44
N MET A 158 9.39 7.52 9.49
CA MET A 158 8.48 7.21 8.39
C MET A 158 7.18 6.54 8.86
N VAL A 159 7.26 5.68 9.88
CA VAL A 159 6.07 5.03 10.46
C VAL A 159 5.17 6.06 11.16
N CYS A 160 5.71 7.13 11.74
CA CYS A 160 4.91 8.20 12.34
C CYS A 160 3.94 8.86 11.33
N ALA A 161 4.26 8.88 10.03
CA ALA A 161 3.38 9.42 9.00
C ALA A 161 2.09 8.61 8.82
N GLN A 162 2.05 7.37 9.31
CA GLN A 162 0.90 6.48 9.21
C GLN A 162 -0.09 6.70 10.36
N PHE A 163 0.28 7.46 11.41
CA PHE A 163 -0.53 7.53 12.64
C PHE A 163 -1.97 8.03 12.44
N LEU A 164 -2.24 8.76 11.36
CA LEU A 164 -3.58 9.24 11.02
C LEU A 164 -4.48 8.16 10.39
N ASN A 165 -3.91 7.03 9.98
CA ASN A 165 -4.65 5.93 9.34
C ASN A 165 -5.61 5.21 10.29
N CYS A 166 -5.42 5.30 11.61
CA CYS A 166 -6.35 4.72 12.59
C CYS A 166 -7.55 5.60 12.91
N ILE A 167 -7.59 6.83 12.38
CA ILE A 167 -8.66 7.77 12.69
C ILE A 167 -9.91 7.37 11.92
N HIS A 168 -11.04 7.36 12.62
CA HIS A 168 -12.33 7.12 12.00
C HIS A 168 -13.16 8.41 11.91
N PRO A 169 -13.90 8.66 10.81
CA PRO A 169 -14.76 9.84 10.69
C PRO A 169 -15.84 9.98 11.78
N MET A 170 -16.15 8.89 12.49
CA MET A 170 -17.10 8.89 13.62
C MET A 170 -16.47 9.30 14.96
N CYS A 171 -15.15 9.47 15.04
CA CYS A 171 -14.45 9.96 16.23
C CYS A 171 -13.45 11.08 15.85
N PRO A 172 -13.92 12.22 15.32
CA PRO A 172 -13.03 13.30 14.90
C PRO A 172 -12.22 13.94 16.04
N GLU A 173 -12.65 13.75 17.29
CA GLU A 173 -12.03 14.31 18.49
C GLU A 173 -10.61 13.79 18.72
N GLU A 174 -10.30 12.58 18.23
CA GLU A 174 -8.98 11.96 18.39
C GLU A 174 -7.93 12.53 17.42
N PHE A 175 -8.36 13.19 16.34
CA PHE A 175 -7.47 13.64 15.27
C PHE A 175 -6.32 14.55 15.75
N PRO A 176 -6.57 15.63 16.52
CA PRO A 176 -5.49 16.50 16.97
C PRO A 176 -4.49 15.76 17.87
N HIS A 177 -4.97 14.77 18.64
CA HIS A 177 -4.14 14.01 19.57
C HIS A 177 -3.22 13.06 18.80
N MET A 178 -3.74 12.36 17.80
CA MET A 178 -2.95 11.47 16.94
C MET A 178 -1.96 12.25 16.07
N GLN A 179 -2.37 13.39 15.52
CA GLN A 179 -1.49 14.28 14.75
C GLN A 179 -0.31 14.78 15.59
N ASN A 180 -0.59 15.34 16.77
CA ASN A 180 0.46 15.85 17.66
C ASN A 180 1.42 14.74 18.11
N ARG A 181 0.91 13.53 18.37
CA ARG A 181 1.75 12.37 18.70
C ARG A 181 2.66 11.99 17.53
N GLY A 182 2.11 11.83 16.33
CA GLY A 182 2.90 11.45 15.15
C GLY A 182 4.00 12.47 14.85
N VAL A 183 3.66 13.77 14.84
CA VAL A 183 4.63 14.85 14.61
C VAL A 183 5.68 14.91 15.72
N GLY A 184 5.26 14.82 16.98
CA GLY A 184 6.17 14.87 18.13
C GLY A 184 7.17 13.71 18.13
N MET A 185 6.72 12.48 17.90
CA MET A 185 7.60 11.32 17.83
C MET A 185 8.53 11.37 16.62
N CYS A 186 8.02 11.77 15.45
CA CYS A 186 8.82 11.95 14.24
C CYS A 186 9.99 12.92 14.49
N LYS A 187 9.69 14.08 15.09
CA LYS A 187 10.71 15.07 15.48
C LYS A 187 11.75 14.45 16.41
N ASN A 188 11.33 13.82 17.50
CA ASN A 188 12.25 13.25 18.49
C ASN A 188 13.20 12.21 17.87
N PHE A 189 12.70 11.34 16.99
CA PHE A 189 13.54 10.37 16.30
C PHE A 189 14.54 11.03 15.35
N LEU A 190 14.13 12.06 14.60
CA LEU A 190 15.03 12.80 13.71
C LEU A 190 16.12 13.57 14.47
N ASP A 191 15.75 14.19 15.60
CA ASP A 191 16.70 14.88 16.48
C ASP A 191 17.75 13.89 17.02
N GLU A 192 17.33 12.69 17.42
CA GLU A 192 18.24 11.67 17.95
C GLU A 192 19.14 11.06 16.88
N ILE A 193 18.62 10.79 15.67
CA ILE A 193 19.45 10.38 14.52
C ILE A 193 20.52 11.44 14.21
N SER A 194 20.13 12.72 14.24
CA SER A 194 21.04 13.85 13.98
C SER A 194 22.11 13.96 15.07
N ARG A 195 21.73 13.75 16.34
CA ARG A 195 22.65 13.72 17.48
C ARG A 195 23.67 12.60 17.35
N LEU A 196 23.23 11.37 17.07
CA LEU A 196 24.11 10.20 16.87
C LEU A 196 25.10 10.43 15.74
N THR A 197 24.63 11.01 14.63
CA THR A 197 25.48 11.35 13.48
C THR A 197 26.54 12.38 13.87
N SER A 198 26.17 13.39 14.64
CA SER A 198 27.09 14.43 15.11
C SER A 198 28.16 13.88 16.06
N VAL A 199 27.79 12.99 16.98
CA VAL A 199 28.75 12.30 17.87
C VAL A 199 29.78 11.51 17.06
N CYS A 200 29.32 10.70 16.09
CA CYS A 200 30.22 9.93 15.21
C CYS A 200 31.18 10.84 14.43
N ILE A 201 30.70 11.96 13.88
CA ILE A 201 31.56 12.93 13.18
C ILE A 201 32.60 13.54 14.12
N ILE A 202 32.21 13.90 15.35
CA ILE A 202 33.13 14.47 16.34
C ILE A 202 34.22 13.47 16.72
N GLU A 203 33.86 12.20 16.94
CA GLU A 203 34.81 11.12 17.23
C GLU A 203 35.78 10.92 16.07
N LEU A 204 35.30 10.90 14.83
CA LEU A 204 36.15 10.83 13.65
C LEU A 204 37.12 12.01 13.56
N CYS A 205 36.67 13.24 13.83
CA CYS A 205 37.53 14.42 13.86
C CYS A 205 38.61 14.32 14.95
N PHE A 206 38.27 13.80 16.12
CA PHE A 206 39.22 13.60 17.22
C PHE A 206 40.29 12.57 16.84
N GLU A 207 39.90 11.42 16.28
CA GLU A 207 40.84 10.39 15.81
C GLU A 207 41.76 10.91 14.70
N GLN A 208 41.21 11.65 13.73
CA GLN A 208 42.02 12.26 12.65
C GLN A 208 43.05 13.26 13.19
N ARG A 209 42.69 14.03 14.21
CA ARG A 209 43.63 14.91 14.88
C ARG A 209 44.76 14.13 15.55
N ASN A 210 44.45 13.07 16.29
CA ASN A 210 45.46 12.24 16.96
C ASN A 210 46.44 11.61 15.96
N LEU A 211 45.93 11.08 14.84
CA LEU A 211 46.77 10.54 13.76
C LEU A 211 47.66 11.62 13.14
N SER A 212 47.13 12.83 12.93
CA SER A 212 47.90 13.96 12.39
C SER A 212 49.04 14.37 13.33
N GLU A 213 48.79 14.39 14.64
CA GLU A 213 49.82 14.67 15.65
C GLU A 213 50.91 13.59 15.65
N GLN A 214 50.57 12.30 15.53
CA GLN A 214 51.54 11.20 15.46
C GLN A 214 52.45 11.27 14.22
N VAL A 215 51.89 11.59 13.04
CA VAL A 215 52.68 11.76 11.81
C VAL A 215 53.66 12.92 11.94
N ASN A 216 53.22 14.04 12.52
CA ASN A 216 54.08 15.20 12.71
C ASN A 216 55.22 14.94 13.72
N THR A 217 55.00 14.09 14.73
CA THR A 217 56.06 13.68 15.66
C THR A 217 57.12 12.74 15.07
N HIS A 218 56.85 12.08 13.93
CA HIS A 218 57.81 11.18 13.26
C HIS A 218 58.61 11.86 12.14
N ILE A 219 58.36 13.13 11.85
CA ILE A 219 59.08 13.93 10.83
C ILE A 219 60.20 14.81 11.46
N HIS A 220 60.37 14.73 12.78
CA HIS A 220 61.48 15.32 13.54
C HIS A 220 62.35 14.24 14.18
#